data_AF-D8Q4F6-F1
#
_entry.id   AF-D8Q4F6-F1
#
_cell.length_a   1.000
_cell.length_b   1.000
_cell.length_c   1.000
_cell.angle_alpha   90.00
_cell.angle_beta   90.00
_cell.angle_gamma   90.00
#
_symmetry.space_group_name_H-M   'P 1'
#
loop_
_entity.id
_entity.type
_entity.pdbx_description
1 polymer ?
#
loop_
_entity_poly.entity_id
_entity_poly.type
_entity_poly.pdbx_seq_one_letter_code
_entity_poly.pdbx_strand_id
1 'polypeptide(L)'
;MRARLKRFDHESAESARPSRMASTIPTPPAAVKGIGSKIGKPDYSESKIVVAMVGLPARGKSYLSRKLMIYLKWLEYDVKIFNVGQLRRTRAREKARMLGIKEDHTASYFSHDNPQATMLREALASDSLEMLIQFLKDGGNVGIHDATNSTASRRAKIEQRVRQEKGFQVLFLESFCDDPAIIAANVALKVQSGDPDYASYDPEAAKADFLRRISEYEKVYETITEPHLSYIRIKNVGDEATLSRMNGYLSSRIAFYLMNLHLKPRSVFFSRHGESVYNVEGKIGGDSPLSERGMKYASALPELIRKNIGDQPLTVWTSTLRRTIQTAQNLPYPKLTWKSLDELDAGVCDGMTYEEIEVAYPDDFANRDEDKFNYRYRGGESYRDVVVRLEPVIMELERQDNILIIGHQAILRCLYAYYHNLPQEDLPYIKIPLHTVIKLTPKAYGCEEERYALPIEAVDTHRPKPKTAHSSLNPSMVSSPLRNPPARQYFTDPEDGTQKPINDTSTPKA
;
A
#
# COMPACT_ATOMS: atom_id res chain seq x y z
N MET A 1 -9.67 53.22 28.14
CA MET A 1 -8.27 52.78 28.25
C MET A 1 -8.03 52.36 29.69
N ARG A 2 -7.75 51.07 29.92
CA ARG A 2 -7.55 50.37 31.21
C ARG A 2 -8.76 50.23 32.17
N ALA A 3 -8.77 49.06 32.81
CA ALA A 3 -9.57 48.60 33.95
C ALA A 3 -11.01 48.09 33.70
N ARG A 4 -11.12 46.77 33.42
CA ARG A 4 -12.03 45.86 34.14
C ARG A 4 -11.78 44.39 33.72
N LEU A 5 -10.62 43.87 34.13
CA LEU A 5 -10.43 42.43 34.35
C LEU A 5 -10.37 42.23 35.86
N LYS A 6 -11.41 41.62 36.43
CA LYS A 6 -11.44 40.85 37.69
C LYS A 6 -12.88 40.81 38.20
N ARG A 7 -13.50 39.64 38.05
CA ARG A 7 -14.52 39.01 38.90
C ARG A 7 -15.27 38.01 38.04
N PHE A 8 -14.90 36.74 38.14
CA PHE A 8 -15.79 35.58 38.05
C PHE A 8 -14.93 34.35 38.40
N ASP A 9 -14.54 34.27 39.67
CA ASP A 9 -14.06 33.03 40.29
C ASP A 9 -14.82 32.92 41.62
N HIS A 10 -15.87 32.10 41.61
CA HIS A 10 -16.51 31.41 42.74
C HIS A 10 -17.96 31.11 42.35
N GLU A 11 -18.18 29.97 41.70
CA GLU A 11 -19.41 29.15 41.76
C GLU A 11 -19.34 28.05 40.70
N SER A 12 -18.57 26.99 40.96
CA SER A 12 -18.77 25.64 40.38
C SER A 12 -17.77 24.66 40.99
N ALA A 13 -17.81 24.54 42.31
CA ALA A 13 -17.11 23.49 43.05
C ALA A 13 -18.15 22.57 43.68
N GLU A 14 -18.88 21.81 42.87
CA GLU A 14 -19.63 20.61 43.28
C GLU A 14 -20.35 20.00 42.07
N SER A 15 -19.64 19.17 41.30
CA SER A 15 -20.15 17.96 40.60
C SER A 15 -19.21 17.59 39.44
N ALA A 16 -18.13 16.87 39.73
CA ALA A 16 -17.35 16.19 38.71
C ALA A 16 -17.02 14.78 39.19
N ARG A 17 -17.90 13.82 38.83
CA ARG A 17 -17.55 12.39 38.87
C ARG A 17 -16.48 12.14 37.80
N PRO A 18 -15.36 11.45 38.09
CA PRO A 18 -14.37 11.15 37.07
C PRO A 18 -14.82 9.92 36.29
N SER A 19 -15.43 10.09 35.12
CA SER A 19 -15.51 9.03 34.11
C SER A 19 -14.45 9.26 33.04
N ARG A 20 -13.18 9.17 33.42
CA ARG A 20 -12.10 8.98 32.45
C ARG A 20 -11.94 7.48 32.24
N MET A 21 -12.55 6.95 31.18
CA MET A 21 -12.00 5.73 30.59
C MET A 21 -10.58 6.08 30.14
N ALA A 22 -9.61 5.32 30.65
CA ALA A 22 -8.22 5.49 30.29
C ALA A 22 -8.07 5.29 28.77
N SER A 23 -7.87 6.38 28.03
CA SER A 23 -7.24 6.31 26.72
C SER A 23 -5.86 5.70 26.96
N THR A 24 -5.63 4.48 26.48
CA THR A 24 -4.29 3.90 26.41
C THR A 24 -3.51 4.71 25.37
N ILE A 25 -2.98 5.86 25.80
CA ILE A 25 -1.95 6.59 25.06
C ILE A 25 -0.85 5.55 24.81
N PRO A 26 -0.40 5.36 23.55
CA PRO A 26 0.73 4.49 23.28
C PRO A 26 1.88 4.92 24.19
N THR A 27 2.40 4.00 25.00
CA THR A 27 3.55 4.29 25.86
C THR A 27 4.63 4.91 24.97
N PRO A 28 5.16 6.10 25.30
CA PRO A 28 6.20 6.71 24.50
C PRO A 28 7.35 5.70 24.35
N PRO A 29 7.99 5.62 23.17
CA PRO A 29 9.11 4.70 22.96
C PRO A 29 10.11 4.86 24.11
N ALA A 30 10.62 3.74 24.62
CA ALA A 30 11.60 3.78 25.70
C ALA A 30 12.76 4.73 25.30
N ALA A 31 13.19 5.55 26.26
CA ALA A 31 14.33 6.43 26.04
C ALA A 31 15.53 5.58 25.62
N VAL A 32 16.04 5.86 24.42
CA VAL A 32 17.14 5.10 23.85
C VAL A 32 18.45 5.76 24.24
N LYS A 33 19.48 4.97 24.57
CA LYS A 33 20.85 5.50 24.73
C LYS A 33 21.41 5.84 23.35
N GLY A 34 22.17 6.92 23.21
CA GLY A 34 22.69 7.38 21.93
C GLY A 34 22.25 8.80 21.59
N ILE A 35 22.62 9.26 20.40
CA ILE A 35 22.35 10.63 19.92
C ILE A 35 21.06 10.75 19.11
N GLY A 36 20.60 9.66 18.50
CA GLY A 36 19.36 9.54 17.76
C GLY A 36 18.15 9.31 18.66
N SER A 37 17.00 9.02 18.04
CA SER A 37 15.75 8.79 18.78
C SER A 37 14.88 7.72 18.11
N LYS A 38 13.98 7.09 18.87
CA LYS A 38 12.92 6.25 18.32
C LYS A 38 11.63 7.06 18.25
N ILE A 39 10.99 7.08 17.09
CA ILE A 39 9.71 7.78 16.91
C ILE A 39 8.57 6.80 17.17
N GLY A 40 7.61 7.24 17.99
CA GLY A 40 6.38 6.49 18.23
C GLY A 40 5.42 6.58 17.05
N LYS A 41 4.54 5.59 16.96
CA LYS A 41 3.42 5.65 16.03
C LYS A 41 2.53 6.86 16.33
N PRO A 42 2.10 7.64 15.30
CA PRO A 42 1.11 8.69 15.52
C PRO A 42 -0.14 8.11 16.20
N ASP A 43 -0.67 8.86 17.16
CA ASP A 43 -1.87 8.44 17.87
C ASP A 43 -3.11 8.66 17.00
N TYR A 44 -3.65 7.57 16.46
CA TYR A 44 -4.89 7.54 15.71
C TYR A 44 -6.04 6.93 16.51
N SER A 45 -5.88 6.70 17.82
CA SER A 45 -6.83 5.94 18.65
C SER A 45 -8.26 6.48 18.62
N GLU A 46 -8.44 7.79 18.46
CA GLU A 46 -9.76 8.44 18.35
C GLU A 46 -10.41 8.30 16.96
N SER A 47 -9.65 7.92 15.93
CA SER A 47 -10.18 7.78 14.57
C SER A 47 -10.85 6.42 14.39
N LYS A 48 -12.18 6.38 14.46
CA LYS A 48 -13.01 5.18 14.25
C LYS A 48 -13.98 5.40 13.09
N ILE A 49 -13.65 4.91 11.91
CA ILE A 49 -14.48 5.09 10.70
C ILE A 49 -14.95 3.73 10.15
N VAL A 50 -16.26 3.61 9.95
CA VAL A 50 -16.89 2.58 9.15
C VAL A 50 -17.04 3.11 7.72
N VAL A 51 -16.27 2.57 6.77
CA VAL A 51 -16.44 2.85 5.35
C VAL A 51 -17.41 1.82 4.76
N ALA A 52 -18.64 2.22 4.49
CA ALA A 52 -19.66 1.35 3.90
C ALA A 52 -19.65 1.47 2.39
N MET A 53 -19.20 0.42 1.69
CA MET A 53 -19.19 0.40 0.22
C MET A 53 -20.62 0.36 -0.32
N VAL A 54 -20.90 1.11 -1.38
CA VAL A 54 -22.20 1.14 -2.09
C VAL A 54 -21.96 0.94 -3.58
N GLY A 55 -22.83 0.18 -4.24
CA GLY A 55 -22.85 0.05 -5.70
C GLY A 55 -23.08 -1.36 -6.19
N LEU A 56 -23.37 -1.48 -7.49
CA LEU A 56 -23.67 -2.74 -8.16
C LEU A 56 -22.45 -3.68 -8.26
N PRO A 57 -22.64 -5.00 -8.43
CA PRO A 57 -21.55 -5.92 -8.73
C PRO A 57 -20.76 -5.47 -9.98
N ALA A 58 -19.46 -5.79 -10.02
CA ALA A 58 -18.54 -5.42 -11.12
C ALA A 58 -18.43 -3.90 -11.42
N ARG A 59 -18.72 -3.03 -10.45
CA ARG A 59 -18.54 -1.57 -10.57
C ARG A 59 -17.31 -0.99 -9.87
N GLY A 60 -16.30 -1.82 -9.53
CA GLY A 60 -15.04 -1.33 -8.96
C GLY A 60 -14.95 -1.21 -7.43
N LYS A 61 -15.99 -1.60 -6.67
CA LYS A 61 -15.97 -1.55 -5.19
C LYS A 61 -14.73 -2.21 -4.58
N SER A 62 -14.41 -3.44 -4.98
CA SER A 62 -13.25 -4.19 -4.46
C SER A 62 -11.91 -3.55 -4.84
N TYR A 63 -11.86 -2.83 -5.97
CA TYR A 63 -10.67 -2.06 -6.36
C TYR A 63 -10.50 -0.86 -5.43
N LEU A 64 -11.54 -0.04 -5.25
CA LEU A 64 -11.51 1.14 -4.38
C LEU A 64 -11.22 0.77 -2.93
N SER A 65 -11.91 -0.25 -2.39
CA SER A 65 -11.70 -0.70 -1.01
C SER A 65 -10.27 -1.17 -0.76
N ARG A 66 -9.69 -1.91 -1.71
CA ARG A 66 -8.31 -2.40 -1.62
C ARG A 66 -7.29 -1.27 -1.75
N LYS A 67 -7.44 -0.39 -2.75
CA LYS A 67 -6.57 0.78 -2.94
C LYS A 67 -6.59 1.68 -1.71
N LEU A 68 -7.76 1.90 -1.13
CA LEU A 68 -7.92 2.68 0.09
C LEU A 68 -7.24 2.02 1.29
N MET A 69 -7.42 0.70 1.47
CA MET A 69 -6.76 -0.04 2.53
C MET A 69 -5.23 0.05 2.43
N ILE A 70 -4.66 -0.13 1.22
CA ILE A 70 -3.21 -0.07 1.00
C ILE A 70 -2.67 1.30 1.40
N TYR A 71 -3.29 2.38 0.91
CA TYR A 71 -2.90 3.75 1.24
C TYR A 71 -2.97 4.04 2.74
N LEU A 72 -4.08 3.71 3.39
CA LEU A 72 -4.24 3.97 4.82
C LEU A 72 -3.29 3.13 5.67
N LYS A 73 -3.04 1.86 5.31
CA LYS A 73 -2.04 1.02 6.00
C LYS A 73 -0.62 1.54 5.82
N TRP A 74 -0.30 2.05 4.64
CA TRP A 74 0.99 2.68 4.38
C TRP A 74 1.19 3.93 5.25
N LEU A 75 0.12 4.70 5.50
CA LEU A 75 0.06 5.77 6.51
C LEU A 75 -0.18 5.29 7.95
N GLU A 76 -0.05 3.99 8.19
CA GLU A 76 -0.04 3.34 9.49
C GLU A 76 -1.39 3.28 10.23
N TYR A 77 -2.49 3.60 9.55
CA TYR A 77 -3.81 3.29 10.10
C TYR A 77 -4.02 1.77 10.15
N ASP A 78 -4.63 1.29 11.22
CA ASP A 78 -5.10 -0.09 11.29
C ASP A 78 -6.41 -0.22 10.52
N VAL A 79 -6.34 -0.92 9.38
CA VAL A 79 -7.45 -1.02 8.41
C VAL A 79 -7.76 -2.48 8.08
N LYS A 80 -9.04 -2.83 8.07
CA LYS A 80 -9.50 -4.16 7.70
C LYS A 80 -10.73 -4.12 6.81
N ILE A 81 -10.73 -4.95 5.77
CA ILE A 81 -11.88 -5.14 4.87
C ILE A 81 -12.72 -6.32 5.38
N PHE A 82 -14.03 -6.09 5.49
CA PHE A 82 -15.04 -7.07 5.86
C PHE A 82 -15.92 -7.33 4.63
N ASN A 83 -15.54 -8.35 3.84
CA ASN A 83 -16.23 -8.69 2.60
C ASN A 83 -17.38 -9.68 2.87
N VAL A 84 -18.61 -9.21 2.71
CA VAL A 84 -19.83 -10.01 3.00
C VAL A 84 -19.94 -11.23 2.08
N GLY A 85 -19.49 -11.10 0.82
CA GLY A 85 -19.48 -12.22 -0.13
C GLY A 85 -18.51 -13.34 0.29
N GLN A 86 -17.34 -12.98 0.81
CA GLN A 86 -16.37 -13.94 1.36
C GLN A 86 -16.90 -14.59 2.63
N LEU A 87 -17.49 -13.82 3.55
CA LEU A 87 -18.11 -14.35 4.77
C LEU A 87 -19.20 -15.38 4.46
N ARG A 88 -20.09 -15.06 3.51
CA ARG A 88 -21.11 -15.99 3.01
C ARG A 88 -20.48 -17.29 2.52
N ARG A 89 -19.45 -17.20 1.65
CA ARG A 89 -18.77 -18.39 1.10
C ARG A 89 -18.11 -19.23 2.18
N THR A 90 -17.45 -18.60 3.16
CA THR A 90 -16.82 -19.32 4.28
C THR A 90 -17.86 -20.09 5.09
N ARG A 91 -18.95 -19.44 5.49
CA ARG A 91 -20.03 -20.10 6.25
C ARG A 91 -20.72 -21.21 5.46
N ALA A 92 -20.95 -21.01 4.16
CA ALA A 92 -21.51 -22.04 3.30
C ALA A 92 -20.60 -23.29 3.21
N ARG A 93 -19.27 -23.09 3.11
CA ARG A 93 -18.30 -24.21 3.14
C ARG A 93 -18.27 -24.92 4.48
N GLU A 94 -18.29 -24.18 5.59
CA GLU A 94 -18.34 -24.76 6.93
C GLU A 94 -19.61 -25.59 7.15
N LYS A 95 -20.75 -25.07 6.70
CA LYS A 95 -22.05 -25.77 6.77
C LYS A 95 -22.06 -27.02 5.88
N ALA A 96 -21.50 -26.95 4.68
CA ALA A 96 -21.33 -28.13 3.82
C ALA A 96 -20.42 -29.18 4.47
N ARG A 97 -19.36 -28.76 5.15
CA ARG A 97 -18.44 -29.66 5.87
C ARG A 97 -19.08 -30.32 7.09
N MET A 98 -19.85 -29.57 7.87
CA MET A 98 -20.45 -30.06 9.12
C MET A 98 -21.77 -30.81 8.92
N LEU A 99 -22.63 -30.34 8.00
CA LEU A 99 -24.00 -30.83 7.83
C LEU A 99 -24.24 -31.51 6.47
N GLY A 100 -23.27 -31.49 5.56
CA GLY A 100 -23.43 -32.05 4.20
C GLY A 100 -24.32 -31.22 3.27
N ILE A 101 -24.81 -30.06 3.71
CA ILE A 101 -25.75 -29.22 2.96
C ILE A 101 -24.97 -28.25 2.06
N LYS A 102 -25.14 -28.36 0.74
CA LYS A 102 -24.66 -27.35 -0.22
C LYS A 102 -25.70 -26.24 -0.38
N GLU A 103 -25.29 -24.99 -0.16
CA GLU A 103 -26.16 -23.83 -0.35
C GLU A 103 -26.18 -23.36 -1.81
N ASP A 104 -27.31 -22.81 -2.24
CA ASP A 104 -27.45 -22.18 -3.57
C ASP A 104 -26.73 -20.82 -3.60
N HIS A 105 -25.93 -20.61 -4.65
CA HIS A 105 -25.20 -19.37 -4.88
C HIS A 105 -25.45 -18.79 -6.29
N THR A 106 -26.45 -19.30 -7.01
CA THR A 106 -26.84 -18.80 -8.34
C THR A 106 -27.54 -17.44 -8.27
N ALA A 107 -27.83 -16.84 -9.43
CA ALA A 107 -28.56 -15.57 -9.50
C ALA A 107 -29.90 -15.58 -8.73
N SER A 108 -30.58 -16.74 -8.59
CA SER A 108 -31.83 -16.90 -7.85
C SER A 108 -31.70 -16.51 -6.36
N TYR A 109 -30.56 -16.82 -5.73
CA TYR A 109 -30.22 -16.44 -4.35
C TYR A 109 -30.12 -14.92 -4.19
N PHE A 110 -29.80 -14.21 -5.28
CA PHE A 110 -29.64 -12.76 -5.27
C PHE A 110 -30.89 -11.99 -5.67
N SER A 111 -31.92 -12.68 -6.16
CA SER A 111 -33.19 -12.06 -6.50
C SER A 111 -33.88 -11.49 -5.25
N HIS A 112 -34.47 -10.30 -5.40
CA HIS A 112 -35.25 -9.66 -4.34
C HIS A 112 -36.63 -10.29 -4.16
N ASP A 113 -37.09 -11.05 -5.15
CA ASP A 113 -38.33 -11.82 -5.11
C ASP A 113 -38.23 -13.10 -4.28
N ASN A 114 -37.05 -13.39 -3.71
CA ASN A 114 -36.79 -14.49 -2.78
C ASN A 114 -36.67 -13.94 -1.33
N PRO A 115 -37.74 -13.97 -0.52
CA PRO A 115 -37.74 -13.40 0.82
C PRO A 115 -36.76 -14.10 1.76
N GLN A 116 -36.65 -15.43 1.65
CA GLN A 116 -35.75 -16.22 2.49
C GLN A 116 -34.28 -15.90 2.20
N ALA A 117 -33.89 -15.84 0.92
CA ALA A 117 -32.53 -15.48 0.55
C ALA A 117 -32.20 -14.03 0.91
N THR A 118 -33.16 -13.12 0.78
CA THR A 118 -33.01 -11.71 1.21
C THR A 118 -32.80 -11.61 2.71
N MET A 119 -33.57 -12.33 3.53
CA MET A 119 -33.38 -12.39 4.98
C MET A 119 -32.00 -12.95 5.36
N LEU A 120 -31.54 -14.01 4.69
CA LEU A 120 -30.20 -14.58 4.93
C LEU A 120 -29.08 -13.59 4.56
N ARG A 121 -29.20 -12.89 3.43
CA ARG A 121 -28.24 -11.86 3.01
C ARG A 121 -28.21 -10.68 3.98
N GLU A 122 -29.36 -10.30 4.54
CA GLU A 122 -29.46 -9.25 5.57
C GLU A 122 -28.72 -9.67 6.85
N ALA A 123 -28.98 -10.87 7.35
CA ALA A 123 -28.33 -11.40 8.55
C ALA A 123 -26.80 -11.48 8.37
N LEU A 124 -26.33 -11.96 7.21
CA LEU A 124 -24.91 -12.00 6.88
C LEU A 124 -24.26 -10.61 6.85
N ALA A 125 -24.94 -9.62 6.27
CA ALA A 125 -24.45 -8.24 6.23
C ALA A 125 -24.37 -7.63 7.63
N SER A 126 -25.36 -7.92 8.49
CA SER A 126 -25.41 -7.50 9.89
C SER A 126 -24.27 -8.12 10.69
N ASP A 127 -24.06 -9.43 10.60
CA ASP A 127 -22.97 -10.12 11.30
C ASP A 127 -21.61 -9.58 10.87
N SER A 128 -21.43 -9.33 9.57
CA SER A 128 -20.21 -8.71 9.05
C SER A 128 -19.99 -7.29 9.58
N LEU A 129 -21.07 -6.52 9.84
CA LEU A 129 -20.98 -5.19 10.44
C LEU A 129 -20.61 -5.28 11.92
N GLU A 130 -21.16 -6.25 12.67
CA GLU A 130 -20.78 -6.47 14.07
C GLU A 130 -19.31 -6.85 14.22
N MET A 131 -18.81 -7.75 13.35
CA MET A 131 -17.38 -8.09 13.32
C MET A 131 -16.49 -6.86 13.05
N LEU A 132 -16.96 -5.94 12.21
CA LEU A 132 -16.28 -4.69 11.89
C LEU A 132 -16.28 -3.74 13.10
N ILE A 133 -17.43 -3.57 13.74
CA ILE A 133 -17.56 -2.75 14.94
C ILE A 133 -16.66 -3.28 16.05
N GLN A 134 -16.62 -4.60 16.25
CA GLN A 134 -15.74 -5.21 17.24
C GLN A 134 -14.27 -4.93 16.94
N PHE A 135 -13.83 -5.07 15.70
CA PHE A 135 -12.46 -4.70 15.30
C PHE A 135 -12.11 -3.25 15.62
N LEU A 136 -13.05 -2.31 15.40
CA LEU A 136 -12.84 -0.91 15.76
C LEU A 136 -12.76 -0.72 17.29
N LYS A 137 -13.57 -1.44 18.06
CA LYS A 137 -13.51 -1.46 19.53
C LYS A 137 -12.18 -2.02 20.04
N ASP A 138 -11.63 -3.01 19.37
CA ASP A 138 -10.37 -3.67 19.72
C ASP A 138 -9.12 -2.83 19.36
N GLY A 139 -9.30 -1.62 18.83
CA GLY A 139 -8.21 -0.68 18.54
C GLY A 139 -8.09 -0.30 17.06
N GLY A 140 -8.77 -0.99 16.15
CA GLY A 140 -8.74 -0.69 14.72
C GLY A 140 -9.19 0.73 14.39
N ASN A 141 -8.69 1.32 13.30
CA ASN A 141 -9.01 2.70 12.92
C ASN A 141 -10.10 2.78 11.85
N VAL A 142 -9.99 1.95 10.80
CA VAL A 142 -10.90 1.97 9.66
C VAL A 142 -11.39 0.57 9.31
N GLY A 143 -12.69 0.35 9.44
CA GLY A 143 -13.34 -0.87 9.00
C GLY A 143 -14.05 -0.62 7.67
N ILE A 144 -13.70 -1.36 6.61
CA ILE A 144 -14.34 -1.24 5.31
C ILE A 144 -15.37 -2.37 5.15
N HIS A 145 -16.65 -2.03 5.16
CA HIS A 145 -17.75 -2.96 4.93
C HIS A 145 -17.99 -3.12 3.42
N ASP A 146 -17.41 -4.17 2.83
CA ASP A 146 -17.47 -4.44 1.40
C ASP A 146 -18.69 -5.30 1.07
N ALA A 147 -19.80 -4.61 0.77
CA ALA A 147 -21.06 -5.14 0.32
C ALA A 147 -21.66 -4.25 -0.80
N THR A 148 -22.82 -4.64 -1.36
CA THR A 148 -23.50 -3.80 -2.36
C THR A 148 -24.20 -2.60 -1.73
N ASN A 149 -24.79 -2.78 -0.55
CA ASN A 149 -25.54 -1.76 0.21
C ASN A 149 -26.43 -0.88 -0.70
N SER A 150 -27.11 -1.54 -1.64
CA SER A 150 -27.72 -0.93 -2.83
C SER A 150 -29.04 -0.20 -2.56
N THR A 151 -29.63 -0.32 -1.37
CA THR A 151 -30.91 0.31 -1.02
C THR A 151 -30.72 1.34 0.10
N ALA A 152 -31.55 2.40 0.09
CA ALA A 152 -31.60 3.42 1.12
C ALA A 152 -31.94 2.81 2.50
N SER A 153 -32.86 1.83 2.52
CA SER A 153 -33.20 1.10 3.75
C SER A 153 -31.99 0.40 4.38
N ARG A 154 -31.15 -0.27 3.57
CA ARG A 154 -29.92 -0.92 4.06
C ARG A 154 -28.93 0.10 4.62
N ARG A 155 -28.74 1.22 3.92
CA ARG A 155 -27.85 2.30 4.38
C ARG A 155 -28.34 2.92 5.70
N ALA A 156 -29.64 3.16 5.84
CA ALA A 156 -30.24 3.66 7.08
C ALA A 156 -30.00 2.72 8.26
N LYS A 157 -30.10 1.39 8.08
CA LYS A 157 -29.79 0.40 9.12
C LYS A 157 -28.33 0.45 9.55
N ILE A 158 -27.40 0.54 8.59
CA ILE A 158 -25.96 0.66 8.87
C ILE A 158 -25.71 1.93 9.70
N GLU A 159 -26.23 3.08 9.25
CA GLU A 159 -26.08 4.34 9.97
C GLU A 159 -26.66 4.25 11.39
N GLN A 160 -27.90 3.76 11.54
CA GLN A 160 -28.56 3.62 12.83
C GLN A 160 -27.76 2.73 13.79
N ARG A 161 -27.20 1.61 13.29
CA ARG A 161 -26.41 0.70 14.10
C ARG A 161 -25.09 1.32 14.54
N VAL A 162 -24.36 1.95 13.61
CA VAL A 162 -23.05 2.58 13.90
C VAL A 162 -23.20 3.77 14.83
N ARG A 163 -24.29 4.55 14.74
CA ARG A 163 -24.58 5.68 15.64
C ARG A 163 -24.74 5.29 17.11
N GLN A 164 -24.97 4.01 17.42
CA GLN A 164 -25.00 3.52 18.80
C GLN A 164 -23.60 3.43 19.43
N GLU A 165 -22.55 3.43 18.61
CA GLU A 165 -21.17 3.36 19.04
C GLU A 165 -20.59 4.78 19.20
N LYS A 166 -20.28 5.16 20.44
CA LYS A 166 -19.75 6.50 20.74
C LYS A 166 -18.41 6.71 20.03
N GLY A 167 -18.29 7.83 19.31
CA GLY A 167 -17.07 8.22 18.59
C GLY A 167 -16.90 7.57 17.22
N PHE A 168 -17.79 6.66 16.81
CA PHE A 168 -17.72 6.03 15.50
C PHE A 168 -18.37 6.93 14.45
N GLN A 169 -17.74 7.00 13.29
CA GLN A 169 -18.25 7.70 12.11
C GLN A 169 -18.59 6.70 11.02
N VAL A 170 -19.64 6.99 10.25
CA VAL A 170 -19.96 6.25 9.02
C VAL A 170 -19.66 7.12 7.81
N LEU A 171 -18.96 6.55 6.83
CA LEU A 171 -18.67 7.16 5.54
C LEU A 171 -19.12 6.19 4.44
N PHE A 172 -20.08 6.59 3.63
CA PHE A 172 -20.49 5.77 2.48
C PHE A 172 -19.57 6.04 1.30
N LEU A 173 -19.05 4.97 0.68
CA LEU A 173 -18.23 5.05 -0.53
C LEU A 173 -18.97 4.37 -1.67
N GLU A 174 -19.61 5.17 -2.53
CA GLU A 174 -20.32 4.68 -3.70
C GLU A 174 -19.40 4.57 -4.91
N SER A 175 -19.27 3.35 -5.43
CA SER A 175 -18.58 3.04 -6.68
C SER A 175 -19.62 3.00 -7.80
N PHE A 176 -19.79 4.12 -8.50
CA PHE A 176 -20.73 4.26 -9.60
C PHE A 176 -19.99 4.09 -10.93
N CYS A 177 -20.51 3.23 -11.82
CA CYS A 177 -19.92 3.09 -13.14
C CYS A 177 -21.00 2.74 -14.15
N ASP A 178 -21.07 3.57 -15.20
CA ASP A 178 -22.00 3.49 -16.32
C ASP A 178 -21.29 3.22 -17.66
N ASP A 179 -19.95 3.18 -17.67
CA ASP A 179 -19.15 2.83 -18.85
C ASP A 179 -19.24 1.32 -19.19
N PRO A 180 -19.80 0.95 -20.35
CA PRO A 180 -19.97 -0.45 -20.75
C PRO A 180 -18.66 -1.23 -20.87
N ALA A 181 -17.56 -0.58 -21.30
CA ALA A 181 -16.27 -1.22 -21.48
C ALA A 181 -15.63 -1.57 -20.13
N ILE A 182 -15.69 -0.67 -19.15
CA ILE A 182 -15.21 -0.91 -17.78
C ILE A 182 -16.01 -2.05 -17.14
N ILE A 183 -17.33 -2.03 -17.32
CA ILE A 183 -18.23 -3.07 -16.81
C ILE A 183 -17.88 -4.43 -17.41
N ALA A 184 -17.74 -4.52 -18.74
CA ALA A 184 -17.41 -5.74 -19.45
C ALA A 184 -16.05 -6.31 -18.98
N ALA A 185 -15.03 -5.46 -18.84
CA ALA A 185 -13.72 -5.86 -18.33
C ALA A 185 -13.79 -6.39 -16.89
N ASN A 186 -14.54 -5.73 -16.01
CA ASN A 186 -14.72 -6.18 -14.63
C ASN A 186 -15.50 -7.51 -14.53
N VAL A 187 -16.50 -7.72 -15.38
CA VAL A 187 -17.24 -8.98 -15.48
C VAL A 187 -16.31 -10.10 -15.96
N ALA A 188 -15.56 -9.87 -17.04
CA ALA A 188 -14.60 -10.84 -17.57
C ALA A 188 -13.56 -11.22 -16.52
N LEU A 189 -12.99 -10.24 -15.82
CA LEU A 189 -12.03 -10.48 -14.74
C LEU A 189 -12.66 -11.27 -13.60
N LYS A 190 -13.92 -11.02 -13.21
CA LYS A 190 -14.60 -11.81 -12.17
C LYS A 190 -14.83 -13.27 -12.56
N VAL A 191 -15.18 -13.52 -13.81
CA VAL A 191 -15.38 -14.89 -14.32
C VAL A 191 -14.05 -15.63 -14.46
N GLN A 192 -13.03 -14.97 -15.03
CA GLN A 192 -11.70 -15.56 -15.26
C GLN A 192 -10.89 -15.78 -13.99
N SER A 193 -11.01 -14.89 -13.00
CA SER A 193 -10.26 -15.00 -11.73
C SER A 193 -10.75 -16.13 -10.81
N GLY A 194 -11.62 -17.01 -11.31
CA GLY A 194 -12.08 -18.19 -10.58
C GLY A 194 -12.86 -17.79 -9.33
N ASP A 195 -13.84 -16.88 -9.45
CA ASP A 195 -14.76 -16.61 -8.34
C ASP A 195 -15.26 -17.97 -7.83
N PRO A 196 -15.09 -18.29 -6.53
CA PRO A 196 -15.45 -19.61 -6.03
C PRO A 196 -16.92 -19.96 -6.23
N ASP A 197 -17.78 -18.96 -6.43
CA ASP A 197 -19.19 -19.15 -6.79
C ASP A 197 -19.35 -19.84 -8.15
N TYR A 198 -18.38 -19.67 -9.07
CA TYR A 198 -18.40 -20.16 -10.45
C TYR A 198 -17.31 -21.20 -10.75
N ALA A 199 -16.62 -21.72 -9.73
CA ALA A 199 -15.48 -22.63 -9.92
C ALA A 199 -15.81 -23.93 -10.69
N SER A 200 -17.09 -24.34 -10.71
CA SER A 200 -17.57 -25.52 -11.44
C SER A 200 -18.38 -25.20 -12.70
N TYR A 201 -18.45 -23.92 -13.10
CA TYR A 201 -19.22 -23.48 -14.26
C TYR A 201 -18.34 -23.44 -15.51
N ASP A 202 -18.96 -23.66 -16.67
CA ASP A 202 -18.39 -23.23 -17.94
C ASP A 202 -18.26 -21.70 -17.97
N PRO A 203 -17.19 -21.11 -18.56
CA PRO A 203 -16.99 -19.67 -18.58
C PRO A 203 -18.15 -18.85 -19.13
N GLU A 204 -18.83 -19.32 -20.19
CA GLU A 204 -19.98 -18.60 -20.76
C GLU A 204 -21.22 -18.71 -19.86
N ALA A 205 -21.44 -19.87 -19.27
CA ALA A 205 -22.52 -20.06 -18.29
C ALA A 205 -22.31 -19.21 -17.02
N ALA A 206 -21.07 -19.12 -16.53
CA ALA A 206 -20.70 -18.27 -15.39
C ALA A 206 -20.95 -16.78 -15.69
N LYS A 207 -20.56 -16.33 -16.89
CA LYS A 207 -20.80 -14.96 -17.36
C LYS A 207 -22.29 -14.67 -17.45
N ALA A 208 -23.08 -15.56 -18.05
CA ALA A 208 -24.53 -15.39 -18.16
C ALA A 208 -25.21 -15.31 -16.79
N ASP A 209 -24.84 -16.19 -15.84
CA ASP A 209 -25.36 -16.13 -14.46
C ASP A 209 -24.97 -14.83 -13.75
N PHE A 210 -23.72 -14.39 -13.90
CA PHE A 210 -23.24 -13.16 -13.26
C PHE A 210 -23.93 -11.91 -13.82
N LEU A 211 -24.21 -11.88 -15.12
CA LEU A 211 -25.01 -10.80 -15.74
C LEU A 211 -26.45 -10.79 -15.21
N ARG A 212 -27.09 -11.96 -15.05
CA ARG A 212 -28.41 -12.05 -14.41
C ARG A 212 -28.36 -11.54 -12.97
N ARG A 213 -27.33 -11.91 -12.21
CA ARG A 213 -27.11 -11.40 -10.85
C ARG A 213 -27.00 -9.88 -10.82
N ILE A 214 -26.31 -9.25 -11.79
CA ILE A 214 -26.26 -7.77 -11.89
C ILE A 214 -27.66 -7.21 -12.10
N SER A 215 -28.43 -7.77 -13.03
CA SER A 215 -29.81 -7.34 -13.31
C SER A 215 -30.72 -7.41 -12.08
N GLU A 216 -30.60 -8.47 -11.26
CA GLU A 216 -31.35 -8.58 -10.00
C GLU A 216 -31.04 -7.47 -8.98
N TYR A 217 -29.80 -6.95 -8.96
CA TYR A 217 -29.44 -5.81 -8.13
C TYR A 217 -29.87 -4.48 -8.75
N GLU A 218 -29.84 -4.35 -10.08
CA GLU A 218 -30.28 -3.15 -10.79
C GLU A 218 -31.75 -2.83 -10.54
N LYS A 219 -32.62 -3.83 -10.43
CA LYS A 219 -34.06 -3.68 -10.14
C LYS A 219 -34.36 -2.87 -8.87
N VAL A 220 -33.45 -2.87 -7.89
CA VAL A 220 -33.66 -2.23 -6.58
C VAL A 220 -32.58 -1.22 -6.22
N TYR A 221 -31.64 -0.93 -7.12
CA TYR A 221 -30.50 -0.09 -6.81
C TYR A 221 -30.92 1.38 -6.71
N GLU A 222 -30.63 1.97 -5.57
CA GLU A 222 -30.86 3.37 -5.25
C GLU A 222 -29.51 4.04 -5.02
N THR A 223 -29.13 4.96 -5.91
CA THR A 223 -27.92 5.78 -5.70
C THR A 223 -28.07 6.65 -4.44
N ILE A 224 -26.94 7.05 -3.85
CA ILE A 224 -26.97 7.87 -2.64
C ILE A 224 -27.50 9.27 -2.97
N THR A 225 -28.57 9.67 -2.30
CA THR A 225 -29.20 11.00 -2.43
C THR A 225 -29.54 11.61 -1.07
N GLU A 226 -29.37 10.86 0.01
CA GLU A 226 -29.76 11.23 1.35
C GLU A 226 -28.88 12.39 1.88
N PRO A 227 -29.44 13.60 2.11
CA PRO A 227 -28.66 14.81 2.36
C PRO A 227 -27.99 14.84 3.73
N HIS A 228 -28.36 13.93 4.63
CA HIS A 228 -27.80 13.82 5.97
C HIS A 228 -26.57 12.90 6.04
N LEU A 229 -26.35 12.07 5.01
CA LEU A 229 -25.25 11.10 5.00
C LEU A 229 -23.93 11.75 4.62
N SER A 230 -22.87 11.26 5.26
CA SER A 230 -21.49 11.48 4.83
C SER A 230 -21.14 10.47 3.75
N TYR A 231 -20.88 10.94 2.53
CA TYR A 231 -20.56 10.05 1.41
C TYR A 231 -19.58 10.64 0.40
N ILE A 232 -18.89 9.73 -0.28
CA ILE A 232 -18.08 9.98 -1.46
C ILE A 232 -18.63 9.07 -2.55
N ARG A 233 -19.00 9.63 -3.69
CA ARG A 233 -19.37 8.89 -4.89
C ARG A 233 -18.27 9.08 -5.92
N ILE A 234 -17.67 7.99 -6.36
CA ILE A 234 -16.69 7.97 -7.44
C ILE A 234 -17.36 7.39 -8.68
N LYS A 235 -17.53 8.23 -9.72
CA LYS A 235 -18.08 7.83 -11.02
C LYS A 235 -16.94 7.48 -11.97
N ASN A 236 -17.01 6.28 -12.56
CA ASN A 236 -16.07 5.71 -13.54
C ASN A 236 -14.57 5.79 -13.14
N VAL A 237 -14.27 6.04 -11.86
CA VAL A 237 -12.91 6.15 -11.30
C VAL A 237 -11.99 7.05 -12.13
N GLY A 238 -12.09 8.35 -11.87
CA GLY A 238 -11.29 9.39 -12.53
C GLY A 238 -12.12 10.41 -13.31
N ASP A 239 -13.41 10.14 -13.54
CA ASP A 239 -14.29 11.04 -14.31
C ASP A 239 -14.95 12.11 -13.43
N GLU A 240 -15.64 11.70 -12.35
CA GLU A 240 -16.34 12.61 -11.45
C GLU A 240 -16.33 12.08 -10.02
N ALA A 241 -16.15 12.99 -9.05
CA ALA A 241 -16.31 12.71 -7.63
C ALA A 241 -17.35 13.65 -7.02
N THR A 242 -18.35 13.09 -6.31
CA THR A 242 -19.33 13.86 -5.53
C THR A 242 -19.09 13.61 -4.04
N LEU A 243 -18.99 14.67 -3.24
CA LEU A 243 -18.72 14.58 -1.81
C LEU A 243 -19.83 15.28 -1.02
N SER A 244 -20.25 14.69 0.09
CA SER A 244 -21.20 15.29 1.02
C SER A 244 -20.77 15.06 2.46
N ARG A 245 -20.81 16.12 3.28
CA ARG A 245 -20.57 16.09 4.74
C ARG A 245 -19.27 15.37 5.14
N MET A 246 -18.13 15.81 4.61
CA MET A 246 -16.82 15.32 5.04
C MET A 246 -16.48 15.84 6.43
N ASN A 247 -16.78 15.05 7.47
CA ASN A 247 -16.62 15.45 8.86
C ASN A 247 -15.31 14.91 9.44
N GLY A 248 -14.28 15.75 9.42
CA GLY A 248 -13.00 15.47 10.08
C GLY A 248 -11.85 15.22 9.11
N TYR A 249 -10.68 15.03 9.69
CA TYR A 249 -9.42 14.95 8.96
C TYR A 249 -9.33 13.69 8.10
N LEU A 250 -9.58 12.52 8.70
CA LEU A 250 -9.42 11.24 8.02
C LEU A 250 -10.42 11.06 6.87
N SER A 251 -11.68 11.45 7.01
CA SER A 251 -12.64 11.41 5.91
C SER A 251 -12.23 12.30 4.74
N SER A 252 -11.70 13.49 5.03
CA SER A 252 -11.22 14.43 4.00
C SER A 252 -9.98 13.90 3.29
N ARG A 253 -9.08 13.23 4.02
CA ARG A 253 -7.91 12.54 3.46
C ARG A 253 -8.31 11.35 2.57
N ILE A 254 -9.28 10.53 3.00
CA ILE A 254 -9.85 9.44 2.21
C ILE A 254 -10.42 9.98 0.89
N ALA A 255 -11.21 11.05 0.95
CA ALA A 255 -11.74 11.74 -0.21
C ALA A 255 -10.64 12.21 -1.16
N PHE A 256 -9.63 12.91 -0.64
CA PHE A 256 -8.52 13.42 -1.44
C PHE A 256 -7.79 12.31 -2.18
N TYR A 257 -7.48 11.19 -1.50
CA TYR A 257 -6.84 10.05 -2.15
C TYR A 257 -7.70 9.45 -3.28
N LEU A 258 -8.98 9.20 -3.01
CA LEU A 258 -9.89 8.57 -3.98
C LEU A 258 -10.09 9.43 -5.23
N MET A 259 -10.06 10.76 -5.11
CA MET A 259 -10.17 11.69 -6.23
C MET A 259 -8.96 11.66 -7.18
N ASN A 260 -7.81 11.14 -6.72
CA ASN A 260 -6.59 11.05 -7.53
C ASN A 260 -6.44 9.71 -8.26
N LEU A 261 -7.35 8.75 -8.06
CA LEU A 261 -7.28 7.43 -8.70
C LEU A 261 -7.80 7.46 -10.14
N HIS A 262 -7.23 6.61 -10.99
CA HIS A 262 -7.74 6.32 -12.34
C HIS A 262 -7.51 4.86 -12.74
N LEU A 263 -8.23 4.41 -13.78
CA LEU A 263 -8.18 3.03 -14.29
C LEU A 263 -7.29 2.84 -15.52
N LYS A 264 -6.71 3.92 -16.07
CA LYS A 264 -5.83 3.82 -17.24
C LYS A 264 -4.66 2.87 -16.96
N PRO A 265 -4.41 1.87 -17.84
CA PRO A 265 -3.22 1.03 -17.76
C PRO A 265 -1.96 1.90 -17.82
N ARG A 266 -1.01 1.64 -16.92
CA ARG A 266 0.25 2.38 -16.85
C ARG A 266 1.37 1.54 -16.27
N SER A 267 2.60 1.97 -16.52
CA SER A 267 3.79 1.42 -15.90
C SER A 267 4.53 2.48 -15.08
N VAL A 268 4.95 2.08 -13.88
CA VAL A 268 5.77 2.88 -12.98
C VAL A 268 7.15 2.24 -12.95
N PHE A 269 8.16 2.95 -13.46
CA PHE A 269 9.53 2.49 -13.50
C PHE A 269 10.30 3.10 -12.33
N PHE A 270 11.00 2.26 -11.58
CA PHE A 270 11.97 2.69 -10.58
C PHE A 270 13.37 2.41 -11.05
N SER A 271 14.24 3.38 -10.87
CA SER A 271 15.68 3.15 -10.88
C SER A 271 16.33 3.98 -9.79
N ARG A 272 17.37 3.45 -9.18
CA ARG A 272 18.27 4.31 -8.40
C ARG A 272 19.04 5.21 -9.37
N HIS A 273 19.62 6.28 -8.85
CA HIS A 273 20.74 6.91 -9.55
C HIS A 273 21.81 5.85 -9.92
N GLY A 274 22.60 6.12 -10.96
CA GLY A 274 23.81 5.36 -11.23
C GLY A 274 24.74 5.35 -10.00
N GLU A 275 25.65 4.39 -9.93
CA GLU A 275 26.62 4.30 -8.83
C GLU A 275 27.29 5.67 -8.60
N SER A 276 27.29 6.15 -7.36
CA SER A 276 27.94 7.40 -6.97
C SER A 276 29.33 7.17 -6.39
N VAL A 277 30.14 8.23 -6.32
CA VAL A 277 31.44 8.18 -5.63
C VAL A 277 31.28 7.72 -4.17
N TYR A 278 30.26 8.21 -3.45
CA TYR A 278 30.01 7.73 -2.08
C TYR A 278 29.57 6.28 -2.01
N ASN A 279 28.90 5.73 -3.04
CA ASN A 279 28.63 4.30 -3.05
C ASN A 279 29.95 3.51 -3.09
N VAL A 280 30.88 3.90 -3.96
CA VAL A 280 32.20 3.25 -4.06
C VAL A 280 32.98 3.36 -2.73
N GLU A 281 32.92 4.52 -2.08
CA GLU A 281 33.56 4.75 -0.77
C GLU A 281 32.81 4.09 0.41
N GLY A 282 31.59 3.59 0.21
CA GLY A 282 30.75 3.01 1.26
C GLY A 282 30.11 4.03 2.20
N LYS A 283 30.04 5.30 1.80
CA LYS A 283 29.45 6.40 2.58
C LYS A 283 27.95 6.54 2.34
N ILE A 284 27.21 6.94 3.36
CA ILE A 284 25.77 7.22 3.28
C ILE A 284 25.49 8.72 3.12
N GLY A 285 24.28 9.08 2.67
CA GLY A 285 23.85 10.48 2.57
C GLY A 285 24.63 11.32 1.55
N GLY A 286 24.73 12.62 1.83
CA GLY A 286 25.49 13.59 1.04
C GLY A 286 25.01 13.80 -0.41
N ASP A 287 25.79 14.54 -1.19
CA ASP A 287 25.48 14.91 -2.59
C ASP A 287 26.63 14.62 -3.57
N SER A 288 27.26 13.45 -3.42
CA SER A 288 28.35 13.04 -4.32
C SER A 288 27.87 12.84 -5.78
N PRO A 289 28.73 13.10 -6.77
CA PRO A 289 28.44 12.84 -8.18
C PRO A 289 28.45 11.34 -8.49
N LEU A 290 28.04 10.99 -9.71
CA LEU A 290 28.21 9.65 -10.27
C LEU A 290 29.69 9.23 -10.36
N SER A 291 29.96 7.95 -10.14
CA SER A 291 31.23 7.29 -10.49
C SER A 291 31.33 7.11 -12.00
N GLU A 292 32.48 6.63 -12.50
CA GLU A 292 32.63 6.28 -13.91
C GLU A 292 31.61 5.21 -14.35
N ARG A 293 31.38 4.19 -13.51
CA ARG A 293 30.37 3.14 -13.77
C ARG A 293 28.96 3.71 -13.72
N GLY A 294 28.70 4.65 -12.80
CA GLY A 294 27.42 5.38 -12.76
C GLY A 294 27.16 6.20 -14.02
N MET A 295 28.19 6.83 -14.60
CA MET A 295 28.08 7.55 -15.88
C MET A 295 27.83 6.61 -17.06
N LYS A 296 28.45 5.42 -17.06
CA LYS A 296 28.15 4.36 -18.05
C LYS A 296 26.68 3.92 -17.95
N TYR A 297 26.18 3.71 -16.74
CA TYR A 297 24.77 3.39 -16.50
C TYR A 297 23.83 4.50 -17.00
N ALA A 298 24.11 5.75 -16.65
CA ALA A 298 23.32 6.91 -17.09
C ALA A 298 23.26 7.04 -18.63
N SER A 299 24.33 6.64 -19.32
CA SER A 299 24.41 6.66 -20.79
C SER A 299 23.65 5.52 -21.45
N ALA A 300 23.55 4.35 -20.79
CA ALA A 300 22.82 3.19 -21.29
C ALA A 300 21.32 3.17 -20.90
N LEU A 301 20.93 3.94 -19.88
CA LEU A 301 19.56 4.00 -19.39
C LEU A 301 18.51 4.42 -20.44
N PRO A 302 18.73 5.41 -21.33
CA PRO A 302 17.73 5.80 -22.32
C PRO A 302 17.30 4.66 -23.24
N GLU A 303 18.25 3.86 -23.71
CA GLU A 303 17.99 2.72 -24.57
C GLU A 303 17.21 1.63 -23.84
N LEU A 304 17.57 1.35 -22.57
CA LEU A 304 16.84 0.40 -21.75
C LEU A 304 15.38 0.83 -21.53
N ILE A 305 15.14 2.10 -21.22
CA ILE A 305 13.79 2.62 -21.02
C ILE A 305 12.99 2.53 -22.32
N ARG A 306 13.55 3.02 -23.44
CA ARG A 306 12.93 2.96 -24.77
C ARG A 306 12.52 1.53 -25.16
N LYS A 307 13.37 0.54 -24.89
CA LYS A 307 13.05 -0.88 -25.17
C LYS A 307 11.84 -1.40 -24.39
N ASN A 308 11.61 -0.91 -23.17
CA ASN A 308 10.57 -1.43 -22.29
C ASN A 308 9.27 -0.61 -22.27
N ILE A 309 9.33 0.65 -22.70
CA ILE A 309 8.15 1.53 -22.83
C ILE A 309 7.68 1.72 -24.28
N GLY A 310 8.56 1.48 -25.25
CA GLY A 310 8.32 1.79 -26.66
C GLY A 310 8.21 3.30 -26.89
N ASP A 311 7.27 3.70 -27.75
CA ASP A 311 7.02 5.10 -28.12
C ASP A 311 5.97 5.78 -27.22
N GLN A 312 5.60 5.15 -26.10
CA GLN A 312 4.63 5.73 -25.17
C GLN A 312 5.22 6.94 -24.43
N PRO A 313 4.41 7.97 -24.13
CA PRO A 313 4.87 9.12 -23.35
C PRO A 313 5.30 8.67 -21.95
N LEU A 314 6.33 9.32 -21.42
CA LEU A 314 6.91 9.07 -20.11
C LEU A 314 7.30 10.40 -19.46
N THR A 315 7.06 10.53 -18.17
CA THR A 315 7.65 11.61 -17.36
C THR A 315 8.75 11.05 -16.47
N VAL A 316 9.86 11.77 -16.33
CA VAL A 316 10.97 11.37 -15.46
C VAL A 316 10.96 12.24 -14.21
N TRP A 317 10.96 11.61 -13.04
CA TRP A 317 11.12 12.29 -11.76
C TRP A 317 12.49 12.02 -11.18
N THR A 318 13.11 13.07 -10.66
CA THR A 318 14.40 13.01 -9.96
C THR A 318 14.28 13.64 -8.58
N SER A 319 15.20 13.30 -7.69
CA SER A 319 15.44 14.11 -6.49
C SER A 319 16.21 15.38 -6.84
N THR A 320 16.42 16.26 -5.86
CA THR A 320 17.28 17.44 -6.05
C THR A 320 18.78 17.11 -6.02
N LEU A 321 19.15 15.89 -5.63
CA LEU A 321 20.54 15.46 -5.50
C LEU A 321 21.20 15.16 -6.85
N ARG A 322 22.44 15.63 -7.01
CA ARG A 322 23.24 15.66 -8.24
C ARG A 322 23.25 14.31 -8.96
N ARG A 323 23.46 13.22 -8.23
CA ARG A 323 23.52 11.86 -8.80
C ARG A 323 22.25 11.44 -9.55
N THR A 324 21.06 11.83 -9.07
CA THR A 324 19.80 11.52 -9.78
C THR A 324 19.64 12.37 -11.04
N ILE A 325 20.01 13.65 -10.95
CA ILE A 325 19.96 14.60 -12.08
C ILE A 325 20.94 14.18 -13.18
N GLN A 326 22.18 13.81 -12.82
CA GLN A 326 23.18 13.30 -13.75
C GLN A 326 22.73 11.98 -14.41
N THR A 327 22.06 11.10 -13.66
CA THR A 327 21.53 9.85 -14.23
C THR A 327 20.44 10.14 -15.26
N ALA A 328 19.62 11.15 -15.02
CA ALA A 328 18.52 11.52 -15.90
C ALA A 328 18.94 12.32 -17.14
N GLN A 329 20.17 12.86 -17.18
CA GLN A 329 20.56 13.92 -18.13
C GLN A 329 20.33 13.56 -19.61
N ASN A 330 20.58 12.29 -19.97
CA ASN A 330 20.50 11.80 -21.36
C ASN A 330 19.10 11.25 -21.74
N LEU A 331 18.15 11.24 -20.81
CA LEU A 331 16.79 10.76 -21.10
C LEU A 331 16.03 11.81 -21.94
N PRO A 332 15.40 11.43 -23.06
CA PRO A 332 14.72 12.37 -23.96
C PRO A 332 13.30 12.76 -23.48
N TYR A 333 13.02 12.61 -22.19
CA TYR A 333 11.69 12.82 -21.61
C TYR A 333 11.65 14.09 -20.74
N PRO A 334 10.46 14.68 -20.51
CA PRO A 334 10.26 15.75 -19.52
C PRO A 334 10.75 15.32 -18.14
N LYS A 335 11.52 16.19 -17.48
CA LYS A 335 12.12 15.93 -16.17
C LYS A 335 11.52 16.86 -15.13
N LEU A 336 10.99 16.30 -14.06
CA LEU A 336 10.51 17.04 -12.90
C LEU A 336 11.39 16.70 -11.69
N THR A 337 11.79 17.72 -10.93
CA THR A 337 12.68 17.56 -9.78
C THR A 337 11.86 17.77 -8.51
N TRP A 338 11.92 16.79 -7.60
CA TRP A 338 11.12 16.78 -6.38
C TRP A 338 12.03 16.67 -5.16
N LYS A 339 12.02 17.69 -4.29
CA LYS A 339 12.72 17.63 -3.00
C LYS A 339 12.23 16.48 -2.11
N SER A 340 10.95 16.15 -2.19
CA SER A 340 10.37 14.99 -1.50
C SER A 340 10.94 13.65 -1.97
N LEU A 341 11.73 13.59 -3.05
CA LEU A 341 12.44 12.40 -3.49
C LEU A 341 13.93 12.37 -3.07
N ASP A 342 14.43 13.37 -2.32
CA ASP A 342 15.79 13.34 -1.76
C ASP A 342 15.97 12.11 -0.86
N GLU A 343 17.19 11.57 -0.79
CA GLU A 343 17.49 10.40 0.06
C GLU A 343 17.14 10.69 1.53
N LEU A 344 16.92 9.63 2.31
CA LEU A 344 16.78 9.73 3.76
C LEU A 344 17.97 10.50 4.35
N ASP A 345 17.67 11.56 5.08
CA ASP A 345 18.67 12.40 5.74
C ASP A 345 19.28 11.66 6.95
N ALA A 346 20.59 11.36 6.91
CA ALA A 346 21.27 10.70 8.02
C ALA A 346 21.80 11.69 9.08
N GLY A 347 21.47 12.98 8.96
CA GLY A 347 21.80 14.03 9.91
C GLY A 347 23.30 14.11 10.17
N VAL A 348 23.71 14.00 11.43
CA VAL A 348 25.14 14.03 11.79
C VAL A 348 25.96 12.85 11.23
N CYS A 349 25.30 11.81 10.71
CA CYS A 349 25.95 10.65 10.09
C CYS A 349 26.11 10.77 8.57
N ASP A 350 25.69 11.89 7.96
CA ASP A 350 25.86 12.12 6.52
C ASP A 350 27.34 12.13 6.12
N GLY A 351 27.68 11.43 5.03
CA GLY A 351 29.04 11.31 4.54
C GLY A 351 29.92 10.32 5.30
N MET A 352 29.39 9.62 6.32
CA MET A 352 30.11 8.57 7.04
C MET A 352 29.89 7.19 6.41
N THR A 353 30.82 6.27 6.61
CA THR A 353 30.60 4.83 6.39
C THR A 353 29.85 4.19 7.55
N TYR A 354 29.29 3.00 7.35
CA TYR A 354 28.66 2.26 8.45
C TYR A 354 29.66 1.90 9.54
N GLU A 355 30.90 1.58 9.17
CA GLU A 355 31.98 1.25 10.10
C GLU A 355 32.40 2.48 10.94
N GLU A 356 32.43 3.67 10.34
CA GLU A 356 32.68 4.93 11.08
C GLU A 356 31.53 5.24 12.06
N ILE A 357 30.28 4.98 11.66
CA ILE A 357 29.11 5.18 12.53
C ILE A 357 29.15 4.20 13.71
N GLU A 358 29.50 2.94 13.48
CA GLU A 358 29.59 1.92 14.54
C GLU A 358 30.64 2.30 15.60
N VAL A 359 31.77 2.88 15.19
CA VAL A 359 32.82 3.35 16.10
C VAL A 359 32.43 4.65 16.81
N ALA A 360 31.91 5.64 16.09
CA ALA A 360 31.59 6.95 16.64
C ALA A 360 30.31 6.98 17.48
N TYR A 361 29.30 6.18 17.08
CA TYR A 361 27.96 6.15 17.66
C TYR A 361 27.47 4.68 17.81
N PRO A 362 28.12 3.86 18.66
CA PRO A 362 27.83 2.43 18.77
C PRO A 362 26.39 2.14 19.24
N ASP A 363 25.88 2.93 20.18
CA ASP A 363 24.50 2.79 20.65
C ASP A 363 23.52 3.04 19.50
N ASP A 364 23.70 4.10 18.73
CA ASP A 364 22.86 4.46 17.58
C ASP A 364 22.89 3.41 16.45
N PHE A 365 24.06 2.85 16.19
CA PHE A 365 24.20 1.73 15.27
C PHE A 365 23.35 0.54 15.70
N ALA A 366 23.42 0.16 16.98
CA ALA A 366 22.62 -0.93 17.54
C ALA A 366 21.12 -0.61 17.55
N ASN A 367 20.73 0.61 17.94
CA ASN A 367 19.35 1.06 17.97
C ASN A 367 18.68 1.02 16.60
N ARG A 368 19.43 1.42 15.57
CA ARG A 368 18.97 1.37 14.19
C ARG A 368 18.81 -0.05 13.69
N ASP A 369 19.66 -0.97 14.13
CA ASP A 369 19.56 -2.39 13.79
C ASP A 369 18.38 -3.09 14.47
N GLU A 370 18.10 -2.70 15.71
CA GLU A 370 16.95 -3.20 16.48
C GLU A 370 15.62 -2.74 15.87
N ASP A 371 15.49 -1.45 15.54
CA ASP A 371 14.25 -0.86 15.01
C ASP A 371 14.52 0.16 13.90
N LYS A 372 14.92 -0.36 12.75
CA LYS A 372 15.31 0.45 11.59
C LYS A 372 14.20 1.32 11.02
N PHE A 373 12.94 0.95 11.20
CA PHE A 373 11.82 1.73 10.68
C PHE A 373 11.59 3.00 11.53
N ASN A 374 11.67 2.87 12.85
CA ASN A 374 11.36 3.96 13.79
C ASN A 374 12.59 4.74 14.26
N TYR A 375 13.80 4.20 14.07
CA TYR A 375 15.03 4.92 14.39
C TYR A 375 15.18 6.17 13.51
N ARG A 376 15.32 7.32 14.16
CA ARG A 376 15.58 8.63 13.56
C ARG A 376 17.00 9.05 13.89
N TYR A 377 17.78 9.34 12.85
CA TYR A 377 19.11 9.93 13.01
C TYR A 377 19.04 11.29 13.73
N ARG A 378 20.09 11.64 14.49
CA ARG A 378 20.18 12.96 15.11
C ARG A 378 20.26 14.04 14.04
N GLY A 379 19.27 14.94 14.04
CA GLY A 379 19.17 16.00 13.05
C GLY A 379 18.75 15.53 11.65
N GLY A 380 18.33 14.27 11.51
CA GLY A 380 17.90 13.68 10.24
C GLY A 380 16.53 13.00 10.33
N GLU A 381 16.33 12.00 9.50
CA GLU A 381 15.06 11.30 9.29
C GLU A 381 15.08 9.84 9.77
N SER A 382 13.90 9.29 9.96
CA SER A 382 13.61 7.85 10.00
C SER A 382 12.91 7.40 8.71
N TYR A 383 12.73 6.09 8.50
CA TYR A 383 11.86 5.61 7.42
C TYR A 383 10.40 6.06 7.61
N ARG A 384 9.94 6.17 8.86
CA ARG A 384 8.62 6.71 9.20
C ARG A 384 8.45 8.15 8.71
N ASP A 385 9.46 9.00 8.89
CA ASP A 385 9.44 10.38 8.39
C ASP A 385 9.39 10.43 6.87
N VAL A 386 10.17 9.57 6.22
CA VAL A 386 10.18 9.44 4.76
C VAL A 386 8.79 9.02 4.23
N VAL A 387 8.11 8.07 4.88
CA VAL A 387 6.74 7.69 4.51
C VAL A 387 5.79 8.90 4.56
N VAL A 388 5.83 9.69 5.63
CA VAL A 388 4.99 10.89 5.75
C VAL A 388 5.34 11.91 4.66
N ARG A 389 6.64 12.17 4.42
CA ARG A 389 7.14 13.08 3.37
C ARG A 389 6.74 12.65 1.95
N LEU A 390 6.61 11.34 1.70
CA LEU A 390 6.28 10.78 0.40
C LEU A 390 4.77 10.72 0.13
N GLU A 391 3.90 11.05 1.09
CA GLU A 391 2.44 11.05 0.88
C GLU A 391 2.05 11.88 -0.37
N PRO A 392 2.52 13.12 -0.59
CA PRO A 392 2.21 13.89 -1.80
C PRO A 392 2.74 13.24 -3.09
N VAL A 393 3.87 12.53 -3.02
CA VAL A 393 4.44 11.80 -4.16
C VAL A 393 3.51 10.63 -4.54
N ILE A 394 2.99 9.89 -3.56
CA ILE A 394 2.01 8.81 -3.80
C ILE A 394 0.74 9.37 -4.47
N MET A 395 0.24 10.53 -4.01
CA MET A 395 -0.95 11.15 -4.63
C MET A 395 -0.72 11.43 -6.11
N GLU A 396 0.43 12.01 -6.45
CA GLU A 396 0.76 12.34 -7.82
C GLU A 396 1.03 11.08 -8.66
N LEU A 397 1.68 10.05 -8.09
CA LEU A 397 1.88 8.75 -8.76
C LEU A 397 0.58 8.00 -9.05
N GLU A 398 -0.45 8.21 -8.24
CA GLU A 398 -1.77 7.64 -8.51
C GLU A 398 -2.52 8.37 -9.62
N ARG A 399 -2.15 9.63 -9.89
CA ARG A 399 -2.74 10.51 -10.93
C ARG A 399 -2.05 10.41 -12.30
N GLN A 400 -0.76 10.12 -12.30
CA GLN A 400 0.08 10.08 -13.50
C GLN A 400 -0.07 8.78 -14.29
N ASP A 401 0.20 8.86 -15.61
CA ASP A 401 0.31 7.70 -16.49
C ASP A 401 1.70 7.04 -16.35
N ASN A 402 2.45 6.83 -17.44
CA ASN A 402 3.77 6.22 -17.34
C ASN A 402 4.78 7.18 -16.71
N ILE A 403 5.52 6.68 -15.73
CA ILE A 403 6.48 7.48 -14.98
C ILE A 403 7.76 6.70 -14.67
N LEU A 404 8.92 7.36 -14.76
CA LEU A 404 10.20 6.84 -14.33
C LEU A 404 10.70 7.66 -13.15
N ILE A 405 10.87 7.04 -11.99
CA ILE A 405 11.47 7.65 -10.82
C ILE A 405 12.93 7.23 -10.74
N ILE A 406 13.83 8.21 -10.88
CA ILE A 406 15.25 8.07 -10.59
C ILE A 406 15.47 8.58 -9.16
N GLY A 407 15.44 7.64 -8.21
CA GLY A 407 15.47 7.92 -6.78
C GLY A 407 16.68 7.34 -6.08
N HIS A 408 16.51 7.10 -4.78
CA HIS A 408 17.55 6.57 -3.90
C HIS A 408 17.09 5.31 -3.18
N GLN A 409 17.99 4.70 -2.41
CA GLN A 409 17.73 3.39 -1.86
C GLN A 409 16.59 3.43 -0.83
N ALA A 410 16.58 4.35 0.13
CA ALA A 410 15.51 4.36 1.14
C ALA A 410 14.17 4.80 0.53
N ILE A 411 14.21 5.77 -0.37
CA ILE A 411 13.02 6.34 -1.01
C ILE A 411 12.28 5.31 -1.87
N LEU A 412 13.01 4.59 -2.72
CA LEU A 412 12.39 3.57 -3.57
C LEU A 412 11.89 2.37 -2.77
N ARG A 413 12.48 2.06 -1.60
CA ARG A 413 11.91 1.05 -0.69
C ARG A 413 10.52 1.47 -0.19
N CYS A 414 10.35 2.73 0.23
CA CYS A 414 9.06 3.24 0.71
C CYS A 414 7.98 3.17 -0.37
N LEU A 415 8.31 3.60 -1.60
CA LEU A 415 7.40 3.57 -2.74
C LEU A 415 7.09 2.13 -3.17
N TYR A 416 8.10 1.25 -3.19
CA TYR A 416 7.91 -0.17 -3.50
C TYR A 416 6.99 -0.85 -2.48
N ALA A 417 7.18 -0.58 -1.19
CA ALA A 417 6.32 -1.13 -0.13
C ALA A 417 4.84 -0.72 -0.31
N TYR A 418 4.57 0.49 -0.80
CA TYR A 418 3.22 0.93 -1.14
C TYR A 418 2.60 0.07 -2.25
N TYR A 419 3.27 -0.08 -3.40
CA TYR A 419 2.72 -0.84 -4.54
C TYR A 419 2.52 -2.34 -4.24
N HIS A 420 3.38 -2.91 -3.40
CA HIS A 420 3.31 -4.33 -3.02
C HIS A 420 2.54 -4.59 -1.71
N ASN A 421 2.04 -3.54 -1.04
CA ASN A 421 1.35 -3.63 0.26
C ASN A 421 2.17 -4.43 1.30
N LEU A 422 3.45 -4.08 1.43
CA LEU A 422 4.36 -4.75 2.35
C LEU A 422 4.26 -4.18 3.78
N PRO A 423 4.47 -5.01 4.81
CA PRO A 423 4.58 -4.54 6.19
C PRO A 423 5.72 -3.53 6.37
N GLN A 424 5.53 -2.60 7.31
CA GLN A 424 6.52 -1.56 7.63
C GLN A 424 7.83 -2.13 8.17
N GLU A 425 7.77 -3.26 8.89
CA GLU A 425 8.94 -3.95 9.45
C GLU A 425 9.88 -4.52 8.37
N ASP A 426 9.35 -4.80 7.18
CA ASP A 426 10.11 -5.32 6.04
C ASP A 426 10.62 -4.19 5.14
N LEU A 427 9.94 -3.03 5.15
CA LEU A 427 10.19 -1.91 4.27
C LEU A 427 11.67 -1.47 4.23
N PRO A 428 12.37 -1.25 5.38
CA PRO A 428 13.78 -0.83 5.38
C PRO A 428 14.78 -1.85 4.79
N TYR A 429 14.31 -3.06 4.48
CA TYR A 429 15.13 -4.20 4.05
C TYR A 429 14.83 -4.66 2.62
N ILE A 430 13.89 -4.02 1.91
CA ILE A 430 13.61 -4.35 0.51
C ILE A 430 14.88 -4.16 -0.35
N LYS A 431 15.16 -5.12 -1.24
CA LYS A 431 16.34 -5.06 -2.12
C LYS A 431 16.05 -4.23 -3.38
N ILE A 432 16.63 -3.04 -3.44
CA ILE A 432 16.63 -2.13 -4.60
C ILE A 432 18.08 -1.97 -5.09
N PRO A 433 18.55 -2.83 -6.00
CA PRO A 433 19.94 -2.82 -6.46
C PRO A 433 20.26 -1.60 -7.33
N LEU A 434 21.55 -1.23 -7.40
CA LEU A 434 22.04 -0.26 -8.40
C LEU A 434 21.92 -0.85 -9.81
N HIS A 435 21.94 0.04 -10.80
CA HIS A 435 21.99 -0.27 -12.23
C HIS A 435 20.88 -1.20 -12.75
N THR A 436 19.74 -1.23 -12.06
CA THR A 436 18.60 -2.08 -12.37
C THR A 436 17.34 -1.23 -12.45
N VAL A 437 16.61 -1.33 -13.55
CA VAL A 437 15.27 -0.75 -13.69
C VAL A 437 14.26 -1.78 -13.21
N ILE A 438 13.38 -1.38 -12.30
CA ILE A 438 12.25 -2.17 -11.82
C ILE A 438 10.98 -1.58 -12.45
N LYS A 439 10.29 -2.34 -13.29
CA LYS A 439 9.02 -1.94 -13.88
C LYS A 439 7.88 -2.52 -13.05
N LEU A 440 7.01 -1.65 -12.58
CA LEU A 440 5.80 -1.98 -11.83
C LEU A 440 4.58 -1.74 -12.72
N THR A 441 3.72 -2.75 -12.83
CA THR A 441 2.43 -2.63 -13.53
C THR A 441 1.30 -2.83 -12.53
N PRO A 442 0.68 -1.75 -12.02
CA PRO A 442 -0.43 -1.84 -11.09
C PRO A 442 -1.60 -2.61 -11.70
N LYS A 443 -2.15 -3.57 -10.96
CA LYS A 443 -3.35 -4.35 -11.30
C LYS A 443 -4.42 -4.17 -10.24
N ALA A 444 -5.63 -4.65 -10.53
CA ALA A 444 -6.74 -4.59 -9.57
C ALA A 444 -6.47 -5.33 -8.25
N TYR A 445 -5.65 -6.39 -8.28
CA TYR A 445 -5.37 -7.24 -7.12
C TYR A 445 -3.89 -7.36 -6.74
N GLY A 446 -3.05 -6.42 -7.17
CA GLY A 446 -1.63 -6.41 -6.85
C GLY A 446 -0.83 -5.55 -7.81
N CYS A 447 0.47 -5.79 -7.85
CA CYS A 447 1.38 -5.14 -8.77
C CYS A 447 2.27 -6.21 -9.39
N GLU A 448 2.29 -6.27 -10.73
CA GLU A 448 3.29 -7.09 -11.44
C GLU A 448 4.62 -6.36 -11.45
N GLU A 449 5.70 -7.13 -11.42
CA GLU A 449 7.06 -6.62 -11.36
C GLU A 449 7.96 -7.31 -12.38
N GLU A 450 8.74 -6.52 -13.10
CA GLU A 450 9.80 -6.98 -13.99
C GLU A 450 11.09 -6.22 -13.65
N ARG A 451 12.25 -6.89 -13.67
CA ARG A 451 13.55 -6.26 -13.40
C ARG A 451 14.48 -6.39 -14.60
N TYR A 452 15.08 -5.28 -14.98
CA TYR A 452 16.04 -5.20 -16.08
C TYR A 452 17.37 -4.63 -15.56
N ALA A 453 18.33 -5.52 -15.32
CA ALA A 453 19.70 -5.14 -14.94
C ALA A 453 20.53 -4.86 -16.21
N LEU A 454 21.30 -3.78 -16.19
CA LEU A 454 22.34 -3.58 -17.20
C LEU A 454 23.60 -4.35 -16.80
N PRO A 455 24.37 -4.88 -17.76
CA PRO A 455 25.64 -5.57 -17.52
C PRO A 455 26.75 -4.56 -17.19
N ILE A 456 26.52 -3.75 -16.16
CA ILE A 456 27.42 -2.72 -15.66
C ILE A 456 27.52 -2.93 -14.15
N GLU A 457 28.68 -3.40 -13.69
CA GLU A 457 28.90 -3.66 -12.29
C GLU A 457 28.63 -2.44 -11.41
N ALA A 458 28.20 -2.70 -10.17
CA ALA A 458 28.07 -1.71 -9.12
C ALA A 458 28.32 -2.38 -7.77
N VAL A 459 28.76 -1.60 -6.79
CA VAL A 459 28.85 -2.07 -5.40
C VAL A 459 27.47 -2.47 -4.84
N ASP A 460 27.43 -3.48 -3.97
CA ASP A 460 26.20 -3.79 -3.21
C ASP A 460 26.12 -2.88 -1.97
N THR A 461 25.03 -2.12 -1.89
CA THR A 461 24.72 -1.23 -0.76
C THR A 461 23.62 -1.78 0.14
N HIS A 462 23.17 -3.01 -0.10
CA HIS A 462 22.14 -3.66 0.70
C HIS A 462 22.76 -4.29 1.96
N ARG A 463 22.28 -3.86 3.13
CA ARG A 463 22.58 -4.51 4.41
C ARG A 463 21.35 -5.32 4.86
N PRO A 464 21.49 -6.65 5.04
CA PRO A 464 20.38 -7.49 5.47
C PRO A 464 19.95 -7.16 6.90
N LYS A 465 18.74 -7.60 7.28
CA LYS A 465 18.25 -7.50 8.66
C LYS A 465 19.15 -8.36 9.57
N PRO A 466 19.70 -7.81 10.66
CA PRO A 466 20.43 -8.61 11.63
C PRO A 466 19.54 -9.75 12.16
N LYS A 467 20.12 -10.94 12.34
CA LYS A 467 19.42 -12.03 13.02
C LYS A 467 19.38 -11.67 14.51
N THR A 468 18.21 -11.36 15.06
CA THR A 468 18.06 -11.13 16.48
C THR A 468 18.40 -12.41 17.25
N ALA A 469 19.16 -12.31 18.34
CA ALA A 469 19.55 -13.46 19.19
C ALA A 469 18.37 -14.05 20.01
N HIS A 470 17.12 -13.72 19.67
CA HIS A 470 15.91 -14.21 20.32
C HIS A 470 15.00 -14.93 19.32
N SER A 471 15.51 -15.99 18.69
CA SER A 471 14.67 -17.01 18.05
C SER A 471 15.33 -18.39 18.00
N SER A 472 16.03 -18.78 19.06
CA SER A 472 16.60 -20.13 19.18
C SER A 472 16.23 -20.76 20.52
N LEU A 473 15.01 -21.28 20.61
CA LEU A 473 14.73 -22.47 21.40
C LEU A 473 14.42 -23.60 20.43
N ASN A 474 15.49 -24.28 19.99
CA ASN A 474 15.47 -25.71 19.72
C ASN A 474 16.81 -26.26 20.22
N PRO A 475 16.81 -27.18 21.21
CA PRO A 475 18.03 -27.70 21.80
C PRO A 475 18.55 -28.86 20.96
N SER A 476 19.58 -28.62 20.14
CA SER A 476 20.61 -29.63 19.80
C SER A 476 21.62 -29.05 18.83
N MET A 477 22.82 -28.78 19.34
CA MET A 477 24.13 -29.19 18.79
C MET A 477 25.20 -28.21 19.28
N VAL A 478 26.21 -28.79 19.92
CA VAL A 478 27.26 -28.12 20.69
C VAL A 478 28.47 -27.83 19.80
N SER A 479 28.99 -26.59 19.94
CA SER A 479 30.37 -26.09 19.75
C SER A 479 31.04 -26.08 18.38
N SER A 480 31.52 -24.89 17.94
CA SER A 480 32.95 -24.52 17.78
C SER A 480 33.12 -23.11 17.15
N PRO A 481 34.27 -22.42 17.29
CA PRO A 481 34.32 -20.97 17.58
C PRO A 481 34.55 -20.02 16.39
N LEU A 482 34.14 -18.76 16.65
CA LEU A 482 34.50 -17.45 16.05
C LEU A 482 35.32 -17.46 14.75
N ARG A 483 34.70 -16.99 13.66
CA ARG A 483 35.37 -16.49 12.44
C ARG A 483 34.99 -15.02 12.21
N ASN A 484 36.01 -14.22 11.89
CA ASN A 484 35.92 -12.82 11.46
C ASN A 484 34.89 -12.63 10.32
N PRO A 485 34.26 -11.44 10.20
CA PRO A 485 33.32 -11.15 9.13
C PRO A 485 34.01 -11.21 7.74
N PRO A 486 33.32 -11.66 6.68
CA PRO A 486 33.93 -11.83 5.37
C PRO A 486 34.18 -10.47 4.70
N ALA A 487 35.31 -10.37 3.99
CA ALA A 487 35.62 -9.25 3.10
C ALA A 487 34.51 -9.05 2.04
N ARG A 488 34.28 -7.79 1.65
CA ARG A 488 33.30 -7.38 0.62
C ARG A 488 33.48 -8.22 -0.64
N GLN A 489 32.45 -8.98 -1.01
CA GLN A 489 32.46 -9.79 -2.22
C GLN A 489 32.07 -8.92 -3.42
N TYR A 490 32.98 -8.81 -4.38
CA TYR A 490 32.66 -8.38 -5.74
C TYR A 490 32.15 -9.62 -6.49
N PHE A 491 31.07 -9.45 -7.25
CA PHE A 491 30.58 -10.51 -8.11
C PHE A 491 31.40 -10.49 -9.40
N THR A 492 32.26 -11.48 -9.60
CA THR A 492 32.83 -11.80 -10.91
C THR A 492 32.12 -13.05 -11.43
N ASP A 493 31.49 -12.97 -12.60
CA ASP A 493 30.98 -14.16 -13.28
C ASP A 493 32.16 -15.07 -13.69
N PRO A 494 31.99 -16.40 -13.66
CA PRO A 494 32.99 -17.31 -14.22
C PRO A 494 32.94 -17.29 -15.75
N GLU A 495 34.06 -16.95 -16.37
CA GLU A 495 34.27 -17.09 -17.82
C GLU A 495 34.36 -18.57 -18.27
N ASP A 496 33.70 -18.77 -19.40
CA ASP A 496 33.98 -19.67 -20.52
C ASP A 496 33.68 -21.17 -20.44
N GLY A 497 32.95 -21.62 -21.47
CA GLY A 497 32.43 -22.96 -21.64
C GLY A 497 31.98 -23.19 -23.09
N THR A 498 32.93 -23.06 -24.02
CA THR A 498 33.03 -23.75 -25.33
C THR A 498 31.75 -24.01 -26.14
N GLN A 499 31.65 -23.32 -27.28
CA GLN A 499 30.79 -23.64 -28.42
C GLN A 499 31.06 -25.04 -29.01
N LYS A 500 30.00 -25.74 -29.41
CA LYS A 500 30.00 -26.69 -30.54
C LYS A 500 28.71 -26.54 -31.36
N PRO A 501 28.78 -26.68 -32.70
CA PRO A 501 27.69 -26.33 -33.62
C PRO A 501 26.71 -27.51 -33.81
N ILE A 502 25.43 -27.19 -34.04
CA ILE A 502 24.42 -28.15 -34.49
C ILE A 502 24.32 -28.05 -36.01
N ASN A 503 24.61 -29.16 -36.67
CA ASN A 503 24.42 -29.37 -38.10
C ASN A 503 23.03 -29.94 -38.37
N ASP A 504 22.49 -29.53 -39.50
CA ASP A 504 21.18 -29.87 -40.06
C ASP A 504 21.16 -31.28 -40.70
N THR A 505 19.95 -31.73 -41.05
CA THR A 505 19.53 -32.84 -41.93
C THR A 505 19.07 -34.18 -41.32
N SER A 506 17.78 -34.47 -41.55
CA SER A 506 17.25 -35.60 -42.34
C SER A 506 16.02 -36.30 -41.73
N THR A 507 14.95 -36.26 -42.54
CA THR A 507 13.70 -37.04 -42.52
C THR A 507 13.87 -38.55 -42.36
N PRO A 508 12.77 -39.27 -42.06
CA PRO A 508 12.43 -40.37 -42.96
C PRO A 508 10.94 -40.41 -43.36
N LYS A 509 10.72 -40.74 -44.64
CA LYS A 509 9.51 -41.41 -45.13
C LYS A 509 9.70 -42.92 -44.96
N ALA A 510 8.76 -43.57 -44.29
CA ALA A 510 8.06 -44.80 -44.68
C ALA A 510 7.11 -45.18 -43.54
#